data_AF-A0A350WXI3-F1
#
_entry.id   AF-A0A350WXI3-F1
#
_cell.length_a   1.000
_cell.length_b   1.000
_cell.length_c   1.000
_cell.angle_alpha   90.00
_cell.angle_beta   90.00
_cell.angle_gamma   90.00
#
_symmetry.space_group_name_H-M   'P 1'
#
loop_
_entity.id
_entity.type
_entity.pdbx_description
1 polymer ?
#
loop_
_entity_poly.entity_id
_entity_poly.type
_entity_poly.pdbx_seq_one_letter_code
_entity_poly.pdbx_strand_id
1 'polypeptide(L)'
;MTNIRFIYLYRDASNYKQHGEVILSNETQLTVEEIDTQIRSLLSDGLFFIAGQMQLEERFFAVVNEDDHPWHEYVQVEATTDPTFDPVPEAKRDITQFLQELEQAHHTGWDDTQVREDLVRQIEKERQSLKRWLDD
;
A
#
# COMPACT_ATOMS: atom_id res chain seq x y z
N MET A 1 11.53 15.61 18.32
CA MET A 1 10.64 15.51 17.15
C MET A 1 9.99 14.16 17.19
N THR A 2 8.74 14.07 16.77
CA THR A 2 7.98 12.82 16.78
C THR A 2 7.85 12.35 15.35
N ASN A 3 8.22 11.11 15.09
CA ASN A 3 8.10 10.48 13.78
C ASN A 3 6.64 10.07 13.54
N ILE A 4 6.32 9.72 12.30
CA ILE A 4 4.98 9.23 11.92
C ILE A 4 5.09 7.77 11.52
N ARG A 5 4.32 6.92 12.20
CA ARG A 5 4.13 5.52 11.81
C ARG A 5 2.92 5.44 10.91
N PHE A 6 3.10 4.95 9.69
CA PHE A 6 2.03 4.59 8.76
C PHE A 6 1.83 3.08 8.82
N ILE A 7 0.60 2.65 9.10
CA ILE A 7 0.24 1.24 9.29
C ILE A 7 -0.73 0.83 8.19
N TYR A 8 -0.44 -0.31 7.58
CA TYR A 8 -1.26 -0.91 6.53
C TYR A 8 -1.31 -2.43 6.69
N LEU A 9 -2.16 -3.07 5.88
CA LEU A 9 -2.19 -4.52 5.79
C LEU A 9 -2.47 -4.97 4.37
N TYR A 10 -2.03 -6.19 4.10
CA TYR A 10 -2.58 -7.02 3.04
C TYR A 10 -3.65 -7.94 3.64
N ARG A 11 -4.80 -8.06 2.97
CA ARG A 11 -5.88 -8.99 3.30
C ARG A 11 -6.29 -9.74 2.04
N ASP A 12 -6.35 -11.06 2.09
CA ASP A 12 -6.88 -11.88 0.99
C ASP A 12 -8.42 -11.98 1.04
N ALA A 13 -9.04 -12.55 0.01
CA ALA A 13 -10.49 -12.77 -0.05
C ALA A 13 -11.02 -13.72 1.05
N SER A 14 -10.14 -14.56 1.61
CA SER A 14 -10.41 -15.43 2.77
C SER A 14 -10.19 -14.75 4.13
N ASN A 15 -9.92 -13.44 4.15
CA ASN A 15 -9.78 -12.58 5.32
C ASN A 15 -8.53 -12.85 6.20
N TYR A 16 -7.53 -13.61 5.70
CA TYR A 16 -6.21 -13.70 6.32
C TYR A 16 -5.44 -12.39 6.12
N LYS A 17 -4.59 -12.02 7.09
CA LYS A 17 -3.95 -10.70 7.14
C LYS A 17 -2.45 -10.78 7.33
N GLN A 18 -1.73 -9.89 6.67
CA GLN A 18 -0.31 -9.61 6.89
C GLN A 18 -0.15 -8.11 7.11
N HIS A 19 0.43 -7.72 8.25
CA HIS A 19 0.57 -6.31 8.62
C HIS A 19 1.89 -5.73 8.14
N GLY A 20 1.87 -4.46 7.75
CA GLY A 20 3.06 -3.70 7.41
C GLY A 20 3.05 -2.32 8.08
N GLU A 21 4.25 -1.76 8.20
CA GLU A 21 4.45 -0.42 8.71
C GLU A 21 5.65 0.25 8.06
N VAL A 22 5.65 1.58 8.10
CA VAL A 22 6.80 2.44 7.79
C VAL A 22 6.81 3.58 8.82
N ILE A 23 8.00 3.96 9.30
CA ILE A 23 8.18 5.05 10.25
C ILE A 23 9.02 6.14 9.58
N LEU A 24 8.36 7.26 9.28
CA LEU A 24 8.89 8.38 8.52
C LEU A 24 9.20 9.56 9.45
N SER A 25 10.16 10.41 9.09
CA SER A 25 10.37 11.66 9.82
C SER A 25 9.17 12.60 9.63
N ASN A 26 9.04 13.58 10.53
CA ASN A 26 8.03 14.63 10.43
C ASN A 26 8.66 15.98 10.74
N GLU A 27 9.50 16.44 9.82
CA GLU A 27 10.27 17.68 9.98
C GLU A 27 9.39 18.92 9.96
N THR A 28 8.29 18.87 9.21
CA THR A 28 7.30 19.95 9.08
C THR A 28 6.28 19.98 10.22
N GLN A 29 6.30 18.99 11.11
CA GLN A 29 5.42 18.88 12.29
C GLN A 29 3.93 18.88 11.95
N LEU A 30 3.57 18.21 10.84
CA LEU A 30 2.17 17.97 10.52
C LEU A 30 1.50 17.16 11.64
N THR A 31 0.25 17.49 11.93
CA THR A 31 -0.55 16.74 12.89
C THR A 31 -0.98 15.39 12.31
N VAL A 32 -1.21 14.42 13.18
CA VAL A 32 -1.73 13.09 12.77
C VAL A 32 -3.05 13.22 12.01
N GLU A 33 -3.91 14.17 12.40
CA GLU A 33 -5.21 14.41 11.75
C GLU A 33 -5.06 14.96 10.33
N GLU A 34 -4.14 15.92 10.12
CA GLU A 34 -3.84 16.46 8.78
C GLU A 34 -3.27 15.38 7.86
N ILE A 35 -2.39 14.52 8.39
CA ILE A 35 -1.78 13.42 7.62
C ILE A 35 -2.83 12.36 7.27
N ASP A 36 -3.64 11.91 8.25
CA ASP A 36 -4.70 10.91 8.02
C ASP A 36 -5.71 11.40 6.98
N THR A 37 -6.14 12.66 7.09
CA THR A 37 -7.09 13.28 6.15
C THR A 37 -6.53 13.30 4.73
N GLN A 38 -5.26 13.73 4.58
CA GLN A 38 -4.61 13.77 3.26
C GLN A 38 -4.46 12.37 2.67
N ILE A 39 -3.96 11.40 3.45
CA ILE A 39 -3.84 10.01 3.00
C ILE A 39 -5.18 9.52 2.48
N ARG A 40 -6.25 9.59 3.29
CA ARG A 40 -7.59 9.12 2.89
C ARG A 40 -8.12 9.80 1.63
N SER A 41 -7.77 11.06 1.38
CA SER A 41 -8.19 11.73 0.14
C SER A 41 -7.49 11.21 -1.12
N LEU A 42 -6.34 10.55 -0.97
CA LEU A 42 -5.48 10.06 -2.05
C LEU A 42 -5.58 8.54 -2.27
N LEU A 43 -6.21 7.80 -1.35
CA LEU A 43 -6.45 6.37 -1.50
C LEU A 43 -7.70 6.08 -2.35
N SER A 44 -7.70 4.94 -3.04
CA SER A 44 -8.89 4.43 -3.72
C SER A 44 -9.97 4.09 -2.68
N ASP A 45 -11.18 4.63 -2.87
CA ASP A 45 -12.28 4.58 -1.88
C ASP A 45 -11.88 5.02 -0.46
N GLY A 46 -10.83 5.83 -0.34
CA GLY A 46 -10.29 6.30 0.94
C GLY A 46 -9.63 5.22 1.80
N LEU A 47 -9.37 4.04 1.24
CA LEU A 47 -8.85 2.88 1.98
C LEU A 47 -7.75 2.11 1.24
N PHE A 48 -7.86 1.99 -0.08
CA PHE A 48 -7.06 1.04 -0.85
C PHE A 48 -5.94 1.71 -1.64
N PHE A 49 -4.80 1.03 -1.71
CA PHE A 49 -3.63 1.42 -2.50
C PHE A 49 -2.82 0.19 -2.93
N ILE A 50 -1.74 0.39 -3.68
CA ILE A 50 -0.79 -0.67 -4.05
C ILE A 50 0.56 -0.37 -3.41
N ALA A 51 0.97 -1.18 -2.44
CA ALA A 51 2.17 -0.97 -1.64
C ALA A 51 3.45 -0.85 -2.47
N GLY A 52 3.61 -1.66 -3.50
CA GLY A 52 4.78 -1.61 -4.39
C GLY A 52 4.96 -0.26 -5.09
N GLN A 53 3.87 0.41 -5.43
CA GLN A 53 3.89 1.75 -6.06
C GLN A 53 4.28 2.87 -5.07
N MET A 54 4.16 2.58 -3.78
CA MET A 54 4.62 3.45 -2.68
C MET A 54 5.98 3.05 -2.12
N GLN A 55 6.68 2.13 -2.80
CA GLN A 55 7.94 1.55 -2.34
C GLN A 55 7.83 0.98 -0.90
N LEU A 56 6.70 0.34 -0.60
CA LEU A 56 6.45 -0.37 0.64
C LEU A 56 6.50 -1.88 0.39
N GLU A 57 6.76 -2.66 1.45
CA GLU A 57 6.66 -4.11 1.38
C GLU A 57 5.22 -4.52 1.02
N GLU A 58 5.05 -5.37 0.01
CA GLU A 58 3.70 -5.78 -0.42
C GLU A 58 3.02 -6.74 0.56
N ARG A 59 3.72 -7.29 1.55
CA ARG A 59 3.12 -8.16 2.59
C ARG A 59 2.26 -9.33 2.06
N PHE A 60 2.37 -9.71 0.79
CA PHE A 60 1.67 -10.87 0.24
C PHE A 60 2.13 -12.16 0.93
N PHE A 61 1.25 -13.17 0.97
CA PHE A 61 1.64 -14.51 1.42
C PHE A 61 2.70 -15.12 0.49
N ALA A 62 3.47 -16.07 1.02
CA ALA A 62 4.55 -16.72 0.28
C ALA A 62 4.05 -17.54 -0.93
N VAL A 63 2.80 -18.01 -0.87
CA VAL A 63 2.17 -18.80 -1.94
C VAL A 63 0.94 -18.05 -2.42
N VAL A 64 0.95 -17.66 -3.70
CA VAL A 64 -0.19 -17.03 -4.37
C VAL A 64 -1.28 -18.07 -4.65
N ASN A 65 -2.52 -17.68 -4.44
CA ASN A 65 -3.72 -18.44 -4.77
C ASN A 65 -4.84 -17.51 -5.30
N GLU A 66 -6.03 -18.05 -5.52
CA GLU A 66 -7.17 -17.34 -6.13
C GLU A 66 -7.84 -16.28 -5.23
N ASP A 67 -7.56 -16.31 -3.93
CA ASP A 67 -8.01 -15.29 -3.00
C ASP A 67 -7.11 -14.04 -3.00
N ASP A 68 -5.94 -14.12 -3.64
CA ASP A 68 -4.97 -13.03 -3.64
C ASP A 68 -5.30 -11.92 -4.64
N HIS A 69 -5.06 -10.68 -4.25
CA HIS A 69 -5.33 -9.50 -5.08
C HIS A 69 -4.26 -8.40 -4.87
N PRO A 70 -4.14 -7.40 -5.77
CA PRO A 70 -3.04 -6.45 -5.71
C PRO A 70 -3.17 -5.36 -4.63
N TRP A 71 -4.36 -5.22 -4.03
CA TRP A 71 -4.68 -4.11 -3.14
C TRP A 71 -4.25 -4.32 -1.69
N HIS A 72 -3.80 -3.22 -1.08
CA HIS A 72 -3.49 -3.07 0.34
C HIS A 72 -4.47 -2.12 1.01
N GLU A 73 -4.68 -2.32 2.31
CA GLU A 73 -5.58 -1.51 3.11
C GLU A 73 -4.79 -0.61 4.05
N TYR A 74 -5.08 0.68 3.98
CA TYR A 74 -4.65 1.63 4.98
C TYR A 74 -5.36 1.37 6.30
N VAL A 75 -4.60 1.32 7.41
CA VAL A 75 -5.16 1.13 8.75
C VAL A 75 -5.24 2.47 9.46
N GLN A 76 -4.09 3.10 9.70
CA GLN A 76 -3.99 4.38 10.40
C GLN A 76 -2.58 4.98 10.29
N VAL A 77 -2.46 6.26 10.65
CA VAL A 77 -1.20 6.90 11.02
C VAL A 77 -1.22 7.28 12.50
N GLU A 78 -0.04 7.24 13.12
CA GLU A 78 0.12 7.68 14.49
C GLU A 78 1.48 8.33 14.73
N ALA A 79 1.55 9.21 15.73
CA ALA A 79 2.79 9.82 16.15
C ALA A 79 3.58 8.83 17.02
N THR A 80 4.89 8.69 16.77
CA THR A 80 5.76 7.75 17.49
C THR A 80 7.14 8.34 17.82
N THR A 81 7.76 7.85 18.89
CA THR A 81 9.16 8.17 19.25
C THR A 81 10.16 7.14 18.72
N ASP A 82 9.68 6.10 18.05
CA ASP A 82 10.53 5.05 17.48
C ASP A 82 11.43 5.61 16.37
N PRO A 83 12.61 5.01 16.15
CA PRO A 83 13.48 5.42 15.06
C PRO A 83 12.78 5.26 13.71
N THR A 84 13.17 6.07 12.73
CA THR A 84 12.70 5.92 11.35
C THR A 84 13.01 4.52 10.84
N PHE A 85 12.04 3.92 10.17
CA PHE A 85 12.11 2.60 9.56
C PHE A 85 11.47 2.71 8.19
N ASP A 86 12.29 2.61 7.15
CA ASP A 86 11.84 2.67 5.75
C ASP A 86 12.36 1.43 5.03
N PRO A 87 11.50 0.64 4.36
CA PRO A 87 11.95 -0.48 3.53
C PRO A 87 12.83 -0.06 2.35
N VAL A 88 12.91 1.24 2.04
CA VAL A 88 13.88 1.84 1.12
C VAL A 88 15.01 2.50 1.93
N PRO A 89 16.11 1.79 2.24
CA PRO A 89 17.06 2.23 3.27
C PRO A 89 17.81 3.51 2.89
N GLU A 90 18.02 3.76 1.60
CA GLU A 90 18.77 4.92 1.12
C GLU A 90 17.93 6.21 1.09
N ALA A 91 16.60 6.11 1.04
CA ALA A 91 15.74 7.24 0.74
C ALA A 91 15.54 8.20 1.93
N LYS A 92 15.58 7.69 3.18
CA LYS A 92 15.34 8.46 4.42
C LYS A 92 14.14 9.42 4.29
N ARG A 93 13.01 8.89 3.84
CA ARG A 93 11.84 9.71 3.48
C ARG A 93 11.24 10.41 4.70
N ASP A 94 10.83 11.66 4.47
CA ASP A 94 9.95 12.42 5.36
C ASP A 94 8.48 12.17 5.01
N ILE A 95 7.57 12.33 5.97
CA ILE A 95 6.13 12.19 5.75
C ILE A 95 5.62 13.08 4.63
N THR A 96 6.18 14.29 4.47
CA THR A 96 5.78 15.19 3.37
C THR A 96 6.19 14.66 2.00
N GLN A 97 7.37 14.06 1.89
CA GLN A 97 7.81 13.39 0.67
C GLN A 97 6.91 12.19 0.38
N PHE A 98 6.59 11.38 1.38
CA PHE A 98 5.71 10.23 1.22
C PHE A 98 4.29 10.64 0.76
N LEU A 99 3.75 11.75 1.28
CA LEU A 99 2.46 12.30 0.81
C LEU A 99 2.52 12.75 -0.66
N GLN A 100 3.63 13.32 -1.11
CA GLN A 100 3.83 13.68 -2.53
C GLN A 100 3.91 12.44 -3.42
N GLU A 101 4.60 11.39 -2.98
CA GLU A 101 4.64 10.10 -3.68
C GLU A 101 3.23 9.49 -3.78
N LEU A 102 2.43 9.58 -2.71
CA LEU A 102 1.05 9.10 -2.66
C LEU A 102 0.16 9.91 -3.61
N GLU A 103 0.32 11.22 -3.63
CA GLU A 103 -0.38 12.12 -4.55
C GLU A 103 -0.04 11.79 -6.00
N GLN A 104 1.24 11.55 -6.31
CA GLN A 104 1.66 11.16 -7.66
C GLN A 104 1.06 9.81 -8.08
N ALA A 105 1.06 8.81 -7.20
CA ALA A 105 0.46 7.51 -7.47
C ALA A 105 -1.06 7.64 -7.69
N HIS A 106 -1.75 8.43 -6.87
CA HIS A 106 -3.17 8.73 -7.03
C HIS A 106 -3.48 9.34 -8.40
N HIS A 107 -2.72 10.36 -8.82
CA HIS A 107 -2.93 11.02 -10.11
C HIS A 107 -2.61 10.13 -11.32
N THR A 108 -1.62 9.25 -11.18
CA THR A 108 -1.25 8.28 -12.22
C THR A 108 -2.30 7.16 -12.35
N GLY A 109 -3.01 6.89 -11.26
CA GLY A 109 -3.92 5.77 -11.12
C GLY A 109 -3.16 4.52 -10.64
N TRP A 110 -3.75 3.81 -9.69
CA TRP A 110 -3.21 2.56 -9.17
C TRP A 110 -3.22 1.48 -10.26
N ASP A 111 -2.03 1.02 -10.66
CA ASP A 111 -1.87 -0.05 -11.66
C ASP A 111 -1.88 -1.44 -11.02
N ASP A 112 -3.01 -2.15 -11.16
CA ASP A 112 -3.23 -3.49 -10.60
C ASP A 112 -2.35 -4.60 -11.21
N THR A 113 -1.56 -4.27 -12.24
CA THR A 113 -0.61 -5.18 -12.89
C THR A 113 0.85 -4.92 -12.48
N GLN A 114 1.14 -3.83 -11.77
CA GLN A 114 2.48 -3.51 -11.27
C GLN A 114 2.66 -3.96 -9.81
N VAL A 115 2.65 -5.28 -9.63
CA VAL A 115 2.85 -5.98 -8.35
C VAL A 115 3.76 -7.20 -8.55
N ARG A 116 4.01 -7.98 -7.49
CA ARG A 116 4.75 -9.25 -7.56
C ARG A 116 4.35 -10.12 -8.77
N GLU A 117 5.34 -10.60 -9.52
CA GLU A 117 5.13 -11.26 -10.82
C GLU A 117 4.24 -12.51 -10.76
N ASP A 118 4.34 -13.30 -9.69
CA ASP A 118 3.53 -14.49 -9.49
C ASP A 118 2.04 -14.17 -9.31
N LEU A 119 1.72 -13.04 -8.66
CA LEU A 119 0.36 -12.52 -8.51
C LEU A 119 -0.21 -12.07 -9.87
N VAL A 120 0.58 -11.34 -10.66
CA VAL A 120 0.17 -10.91 -12.02
C VAL A 120 -0.20 -12.13 -12.87
N ARG A 121 0.64 -13.18 -12.85
CA ARG A 121 0.37 -14.42 -13.58
C ARG A 121 -0.92 -15.12 -13.14
N GLN A 122 -1.24 -15.11 -11.85
CA GLN A 122 -2.49 -15.68 -11.34
C GLN A 122 -3.70 -14.88 -11.80
N ILE A 123 -3.65 -13.55 -11.69
CA ILE A 123 -4.73 -12.65 -12.14
C ILE A 123 -4.99 -12.83 -13.65
N GLU A 124 -3.93 -12.91 -14.46
CA GLU A 124 -4.07 -13.15 -15.90
C GLU A 124 -4.74 -14.50 -16.22
N LYS A 125 -4.36 -15.56 -15.49
CA LYS A 125 -4.95 -16.89 -15.64
C LYS A 125 -6.45 -16.88 -15.31
N GLU A 126 -6.85 -16.17 -14.26
CA GLU A 126 -8.26 -16.02 -13.88
C GLU A 126 -9.04 -15.20 -14.92
N ARG A 127 -8.50 -14.05 -15.35
CA ARG A 127 -9.08 -13.22 -16.43
C ARG A 127 -9.30 -14.05 -17.71
N GLN A 128 -8.33 -14.87 -18.10
CA GLN A 128 -8.46 -15.76 -19.26
C GLN A 128 -9.53 -16.84 -19.07
N SER A 129 -9.62 -17.41 -17.87
CA SER A 129 -10.60 -18.45 -17.53
C SER A 129 -12.03 -17.89 -17.55
N LEU A 130 -12.23 -16.71 -16.95
CA LEU A 130 -13.50 -15.99 -16.98
C LEU A 130 -13.92 -15.62 -18.41
N LYS A 131 -12.97 -15.15 -19.24
CA LYS A 131 -13.26 -14.84 -20.64
C LYS A 131 -13.76 -16.06 -21.41
N ARG A 132 -13.10 -17.22 -21.25
CA ARG A 132 -13.55 -18.48 -21.88
C ARG A 132 -14.96 -18.86 -21.44
N TRP A 133 -15.25 -18.75 -20.15
CA TRP A 133 -16.58 -19.06 -19.61
C TRP A 133 -17.68 -18.14 -20.13
N LEU A 134 -17.37 -16.87 -20.41
CA LEU A 134 -18.33 -15.92 -21.00
C LEU A 134 -18.55 -16.12 -22.51
N ASP A 135 -17.58 -16.72 -23.20
CA ASP A 135 -17.61 -16.97 -24.64
C ASP A 135 -18.29 -18.32 -25.00
N ASP A 136 -18.51 -19.21 -24.01
CA ASP A 136 -19.20 -20.52 -24.12
C ASP A 136 -20.73 -20.42 -23.84
#